data_AF-A0A660QYX2-F1
#
_entry.id   AF-A0A660QYX2-F1
#
_cell.length_a   1.000
_cell.length_b   1.000
_cell.length_c   1.000
_cell.angle_alpha   90.00
_cell.angle_beta   90.00
_cell.angle_gamma   90.00
#
_symmetry.space_group_name_H-M   'P 1'
#
loop_
_entity.id
_entity.type
_entity.pdbx_description
1 polymer ?
#
loop_
_entity_poly.entity_id
_entity_poly.type
_entity_poly.pdbx_seq_one_letter_code
_entity_poly.pdbx_strand_id
1 'polypeptide(L)'
;MAATVGLASCKSAEPVACKHWKVSPPVFLPLETGAFENVAVKDPSIVYFDGNYHLFYTGKRVDQTDKGAKYSITTGYVAAPTLEGLNSAKRYNLSAMVDANIIAPQIFYFAPQKLWY
;
A
#
# COMPACT_ATOMS: atom_id res chain seq x y z
N MET A 1 -66.20 -24.02 -2.79
CA MET A 1 -64.92 -24.00 -2.06
C MET A 1 -63.94 -23.22 -2.92
N ALA A 2 -63.66 -21.96 -2.61
CA ALA A 2 -62.79 -21.10 -3.41
C ALA A 2 -61.48 -20.89 -2.63
N ALA A 3 -60.35 -21.30 -3.22
CA ALA A 3 -59.03 -21.12 -2.63
C ALA A 3 -58.49 -19.76 -3.05
N THR A 4 -58.33 -18.85 -2.09
CA THR A 4 -57.66 -17.56 -2.29
C THR A 4 -56.16 -17.78 -2.19
N VAL A 5 -55.45 -17.67 -3.31
CA VAL A 5 -53.98 -17.65 -3.34
C VAL A 5 -53.52 -16.28 -2.86
N GLY A 6 -52.89 -16.23 -1.69
CA GLY A 6 -52.26 -15.02 -1.18
C GLY A 6 -50.99 -14.71 -1.97
N LEU A 7 -50.97 -13.55 -2.64
CA LEU A 7 -49.75 -13.00 -3.22
C LEU A 7 -48.81 -12.63 -2.06
N ALA A 8 -47.72 -13.37 -1.90
CA ALA A 8 -46.66 -13.00 -0.98
C ALA A 8 -46.03 -11.68 -1.49
N SER A 9 -46.29 -10.60 -0.76
CA SER A 9 -45.67 -9.29 -1.01
C SER A 9 -44.15 -9.43 -0.87
N CYS A 10 -43.44 -9.14 -1.96
CA CYS A 10 -41.99 -9.08 -1.96
C CYS A 10 -41.57 -7.99 -0.98
N LYS A 11 -40.89 -8.35 0.13
CA LYS A 11 -40.33 -7.36 1.05
C LYS A 11 -39.40 -6.46 0.25
N SER A 12 -39.68 -5.15 0.23
CA SER A 12 -38.79 -4.16 -0.37
C SER A 12 -37.42 -4.29 0.29
N ALA A 13 -36.38 -4.60 -0.50
CA ALA A 13 -35.01 -4.57 -0.02
C ALA A 13 -34.70 -3.14 0.46
N GLU A 14 -34.14 -3.01 1.67
CA GLU A 14 -33.69 -1.71 2.14
C GLU A 14 -32.60 -1.17 1.19
N PRO A 15 -32.58 0.15 0.91
CA PRO A 15 -31.56 0.73 0.05
C PRO A 15 -30.18 0.42 0.63
N VAL A 16 -29.33 -0.23 -0.17
CA VAL A 16 -27.93 -0.43 0.22
C VAL A 16 -27.30 0.95 0.36
N ALA A 17 -26.91 1.32 1.58
CA ALA A 17 -26.22 2.56 1.83
C ALA A 17 -24.84 2.53 1.14
N CYS A 18 -24.75 3.15 -0.03
CA CYS A 18 -23.49 3.25 -0.78
C CYS A 18 -22.47 4.05 0.04
N LYS A 19 -21.28 3.47 0.24
CA LYS A 19 -20.15 4.20 0.82
C LYS A 19 -19.60 5.19 -0.20
N HIS A 20 -19.41 6.44 0.22
CA HIS A 20 -18.77 7.47 -0.59
C HIS A 20 -17.33 7.66 -0.12
N TRP A 21 -16.42 7.81 -1.08
CA TRP A 21 -15.00 8.01 -0.81
C TRP A 21 -14.55 9.35 -1.38
N LYS A 22 -13.77 10.09 -0.60
CA LYS A 22 -13.03 11.26 -1.08
C LYS A 22 -11.58 10.87 -1.30
N VAL A 23 -11.10 11.03 -2.51
CA VAL A 23 -9.71 10.71 -2.88
C VAL A 23 -8.85 11.97 -2.76
N SER A 24 -7.70 11.86 -2.08
CA SER A 24 -6.71 12.94 -1.98
C SER A 24 -5.85 13.05 -3.25
N PRO A 25 -5.03 14.10 -3.39
CA PRO A 25 -3.86 14.05 -4.25
C PRO A 25 -2.91 12.89 -3.87
N PRO A 26 -1.94 12.54 -4.74
CA PRO A 26 -0.92 11.55 -4.43
C PRO A 26 -0.15 11.91 -3.15
N VAL A 27 -0.09 10.97 -2.21
CA VAL A 27 0.58 11.14 -0.91
C VAL A 27 2.02 10.65 -0.94
N PHE A 28 2.37 9.73 -1.84
CA PHE A 28 3.72 9.17 -1.93
C PHE A 28 4.08 8.90 -3.39
N LEU A 29 5.19 9.47 -3.84
CA LEU A 29 5.67 9.37 -5.23
C LEU A 29 7.06 8.73 -5.30
N PRO A 30 7.43 8.10 -6.44
CA PRO A 30 8.82 7.72 -6.68
C PRO A 30 9.74 8.95 -6.61
N LEU A 31 10.97 8.76 -6.14
CA LEU A 31 12.00 9.80 -6.19
C LEU A 31 12.60 9.89 -7.59
N GLU A 32 13.43 10.91 -7.81
CA GLU A 32 14.10 11.17 -9.08
C GLU A 32 15.10 10.07 -9.49
N THR A 33 15.65 10.22 -10.71
CA THR A 33 16.66 9.33 -11.29
C THR A 33 17.84 9.12 -10.34
N GLY A 34 18.20 7.87 -10.09
CA GLY A 34 19.26 7.47 -9.16
C GLY A 34 18.74 6.90 -7.84
N ALA A 35 17.48 7.17 -7.48
CA ALA A 35 16.83 6.50 -6.37
C ALA A 35 16.56 5.01 -6.65
N PHE A 36 16.41 4.22 -5.59
CA PHE A 36 16.19 2.78 -5.72
C PHE A 36 14.77 2.42 -6.18
N GLU A 37 13.89 3.41 -6.31
CA GLU A 37 12.49 3.30 -6.72
C GLU A 37 12.10 4.38 -7.76
N ASN A 38 13.03 4.77 -8.63
CA ASN A 38 12.89 5.93 -9.54
C ASN A 38 11.81 5.81 -10.65
N VAL A 39 11.04 4.73 -10.71
CA VAL A 39 9.97 4.54 -11.70
C VAL A 39 8.59 4.60 -11.05
N ALA A 40 8.38 3.84 -9.98
CA ALA A 40 7.09 3.72 -9.32
C ALA A 40 7.22 3.18 -7.90
N VAL A 41 6.23 3.52 -7.07
CA VAL A 41 6.00 2.95 -5.75
C VAL A 41 4.63 2.28 -5.75
N LYS A 42 4.54 1.06 -5.20
CA LYS A 42 3.36 0.20 -5.30
C LYS A 42 3.15 -0.60 -4.02
N ASP A 43 1.98 -1.23 -3.93
CA ASP A 43 1.64 -2.27 -2.94
C ASP A 43 1.96 -1.84 -1.49
N PRO A 44 1.39 -0.70 -1.02
CA PRO A 44 1.74 -0.18 0.28
C PRO A 44 1.18 -1.05 1.41
N SER A 45 1.98 -1.25 2.44
CA SER A 45 1.52 -1.64 3.77
C SER A 45 1.93 -0.56 4.77
N ILE A 46 0.95 -0.04 5.52
CA ILE A 46 1.13 1.12 6.39
C ILE A 46 0.50 0.88 7.76
N VAL A 47 1.23 1.26 8.81
CA VAL A 47 0.75 1.26 10.20
C VAL A 47 1.07 2.60 10.86
N TYR A 48 0.24 3.03 11.81
CA TYR A 48 0.55 4.16 12.67
C TYR A 48 0.96 3.64 14.05
N PHE A 49 2.21 3.88 14.45
CA PHE A 49 2.80 3.39 15.69
C PHE A 49 3.82 4.40 16.21
N ASP A 50 3.86 4.58 17.53
CA ASP A 50 4.81 5.46 18.22
C ASP A 50 4.95 6.86 17.59
N GLY A 51 3.81 7.48 17.27
CA GLY A 51 3.74 8.84 16.72
C GLY A 51 4.08 8.97 15.23
N ASN A 52 4.30 7.86 14.51
CA ASN A 52 4.66 7.88 13.09
C ASN A 52 3.79 6.95 12.24
N TYR A 53 3.61 7.34 10.98
CA TYR A 53 3.26 6.42 9.91
C TYR A 53 4.51 5.67 9.48
N HIS A 54 4.45 4.34 9.48
CA HIS A 54 5.48 3.45 8.98
C HIS A 54 4.98 2.83 7.67
N LEU A 55 5.58 3.21 6.55
CA LEU A 55 5.19 2.75 5.20
C LEU A 55 6.25 1.81 4.64
N PHE A 56 5.78 0.64 4.20
CA PHE A 56 6.54 -0.35 3.45
C PHE A 56 5.91 -0.49 2.07
N TYR A 57 6.73 -0.56 1.01
CA TYR A 57 6.23 -0.52 -0.36
C TYR A 57 7.14 -1.25 -1.34
N THR A 58 6.56 -1.73 -2.44
CA THR A 58 7.33 -2.19 -3.61
C THR A 58 7.87 -0.97 -4.38
N GLY A 59 9.19 -0.89 -4.57
CA GLY A 59 9.85 0.06 -5.45
C GLY A 59 10.16 -0.54 -6.83
N LYS A 60 9.89 0.20 -7.89
CA LYS A 60 10.30 -0.11 -9.27
C LYS A 60 11.44 0.81 -9.66
N ARG A 61 12.51 0.23 -10.20
CA ARG A 61 13.69 0.96 -10.66
C ARG A 61 14.00 0.68 -12.12
N VAL A 62 14.55 1.70 -12.78
CA VAL A 62 15.21 1.57 -14.07
C VAL A 62 16.57 2.25 -14.02
N ASP A 63 17.60 1.55 -14.47
CA ASP A 63 18.93 2.08 -14.70
C ASP A 63 19.23 2.10 -16.20
N GLN A 64 19.82 3.19 -16.70
CA GLN A 64 20.33 3.23 -18.06
C GLN A 64 21.73 2.61 -18.08
N THR A 65 21.94 1.62 -18.95
CA THR A 65 23.23 0.94 -19.14
C THR A 65 23.69 1.05 -20.59
N ASP A 66 24.94 0.69 -20.86
CA ASP A 66 25.48 0.53 -22.21
C ASP A 66 24.67 -0.45 -23.08
N LYS A 67 23.94 -1.38 -22.45
CA LYS A 67 23.09 -2.39 -23.10
C LYS A 67 21.60 -2.02 -23.10
N GLY A 68 21.26 -0.77 -22.73
CA GLY A 68 19.88 -0.28 -22.64
C GLY A 68 19.33 -0.25 -21.21
N ALA A 69 18.00 -0.14 -21.10
CA ALA A 69 17.32 0.00 -19.82
C ALA A 69 17.29 -1.32 -19.03
N LYS A 70 17.80 -1.29 -17.80
CA LYS A 70 17.76 -2.41 -16.84
C LYS A 70 16.72 -2.15 -15.77
N TYR A 71 15.71 -3.01 -15.68
CA TYR A 71 14.66 -2.92 -14.67
C TYR A 71 14.97 -3.77 -13.45
N SER A 72 14.65 -3.25 -12.26
CA SER A 72 14.73 -4.00 -11.01
C SER A 72 13.55 -3.70 -10.09
N ILE A 73 13.38 -4.55 -9.08
CA ILE A 73 12.36 -4.44 -8.04
C ILE A 73 13.07 -4.43 -6.69
N THR A 74 12.52 -3.69 -5.74
CA THR A 74 13.01 -3.61 -4.37
C THR A 74 11.83 -3.40 -3.41
N THR A 75 12.06 -3.57 -2.12
CA THR A 75 11.17 -3.07 -1.05
C THR A 75 11.80 -1.87 -0.36
N GLY A 76 11.02 -0.79 -0.25
CA GLY A 76 11.39 0.40 0.50
C GLY A 76 10.68 0.51 1.85
N TYR A 77 11.31 1.19 2.79
CA TYR A 77 10.73 1.62 4.06
C TYR A 77 10.94 3.12 4.28
N VAL A 78 9.91 3.80 4.79
CA VAL A 78 9.95 5.21 5.18
C VAL A 78 9.00 5.45 6.36
N ALA A 79 9.35 6.39 7.24
CA ALA A 79 8.46 6.79 8.32
C ALA A 79 8.46 8.30 8.55
N ALA A 80 7.30 8.83 8.93
CA ALA A 80 7.08 10.25 9.21
C ALA A 80 5.86 10.44 10.13
N PRO A 81 5.78 11.55 10.89
CA PRO A 81 4.64 11.83 11.76
C PRO A 81 3.35 12.19 11.00
N THR A 82 3.48 12.59 9.73
CA THR A 82 2.35 12.90 8.84
C THR A 82 2.46 12.12 7.54
N LEU A 83 1.33 11.88 6.88
CA LEU A 83 1.27 11.22 5.58
C LEU A 83 2.06 12.01 4.52
N GLU A 84 1.96 13.34 4.53
CA GLU A 84 2.66 14.24 3.62
C GLU A 84 4.18 14.19 3.85
N GLY A 85 4.60 14.04 5.11
CA GLY A 85 6.01 13.94 5.49
C GLY A 85 6.72 12.71 4.92
N LEU A 86 5.98 11.68 4.48
CA LEU A 86 6.55 10.49 3.85
C LEU A 86 7.31 10.83 2.55
N ASN A 87 6.93 11.88 1.82
CA ASN A 87 7.62 12.25 0.58
C ASN A 87 9.03 12.78 0.80
N SER A 88 9.28 13.47 1.92
CA SER A 88 10.56 14.12 2.23
C SER A 88 11.41 13.35 3.25
N ALA A 89 10.82 12.40 3.97
CA ALA A 89 11.53 11.56 4.91
C ALA A 89 12.55 10.64 4.21
N LYS A 90 13.60 10.29 4.96
CA LYS A 90 14.65 9.37 4.48
C LYS A 90 14.04 7.99 4.20
N ARG A 91 14.36 7.44 3.03
CA ARG A 91 13.90 6.12 2.59
C ARG A 91 15.03 5.09 2.71
N TYR A 92 14.66 3.86 3.06
CA TYR A 92 15.57 2.74 3.25
C TYR A 92 15.26 1.63 2.25
N ASN A 93 16.28 1.17 1.52
CA ASN A 93 16.16 0.03 0.61
C ASN A 93 16.33 -1.26 1.40
N LEU A 94 15.22 -1.90 1.77
CA LEU A 94 15.23 -3.13 2.56
C LEU A 94 15.78 -4.31 1.77
N SER A 95 15.50 -4.40 0.46
CA SER A 95 16.05 -5.47 -0.39
C SER A 95 17.58 -5.50 -0.37
N ALA A 96 18.23 -4.35 -0.33
CA ALA A 96 19.69 -4.26 -0.21
C ALA A 96 20.19 -4.67 1.19
N MET A 97 19.39 -4.54 2.25
CA MET A 97 19.77 -4.95 3.61
C MET A 97 19.70 -6.46 3.80
N VAL A 98 18.76 -7.13 3.13
CA VAL A 98 18.53 -8.58 3.29
C VAL A 98 19.00 -9.42 2.11
N ASP A 99 19.60 -8.79 1.09
CA ASP A 99 20.01 -9.41 -0.18
C ASP A 99 18.90 -10.26 -0.83
N ALA A 100 17.68 -9.72 -0.87
CA ALA A 100 16.51 -10.40 -1.40
C ALA A 100 15.48 -9.46 -2.03
N ASN A 101 14.84 -9.91 -3.10
CA ASN A 101 13.72 -9.21 -3.73
C ASN A 101 12.43 -9.52 -2.95
N ILE A 102 11.97 -8.54 -2.18
CA ILE A 102 10.68 -8.57 -1.48
C ILE A 102 9.69 -7.74 -2.30
N ILE A 103 8.45 -8.22 -2.43
CA ILE A 103 7.40 -7.60 -3.24
C ILE A 103 6.09 -7.70 -2.47
N ALA A 104 5.27 -6.65 -2.53
CA ALA A 104 3.95 -6.56 -1.90
C ALA A 104 3.99 -6.90 -0.40
N PRO A 105 4.74 -6.13 0.40
CA PRO A 105 4.86 -6.38 1.83
C PRO A 105 3.50 -6.26 2.54
N GLN A 106 3.35 -6.99 3.64
CA GLN A 106 2.26 -6.81 4.59
C GLN A 106 2.85 -6.78 6.00
N ILE A 107 2.68 -5.66 6.69
CA ILE A 107 3.25 -5.44 8.01
C ILE A 107 2.18 -5.53 9.09
N PHE A 108 2.47 -6.31 10.13
CA PHE A 108 1.64 -6.40 11.32
C PHE A 108 2.47 -6.78 12.55
N TYR A 109 1.99 -6.37 13.71
CA TYR A 109 2.59 -6.76 14.98
C TYR A 109 1.98 -8.07 15.47
N PHE A 110 2.79 -9.13 15.54
CA PHE A 110 2.35 -10.41 16.08
C PHE A 110 2.51 -10.43 17.60
N ALA A 111 1.46 -9.98 18.28
CA ALA A 111 1.44 -9.78 19.72
C ALA A 111 1.93 -10.98 20.57
N PRO A 112 1.61 -12.25 20.25
CA PRO A 112 2.08 -13.39 21.05
C PRO A 112 3.61 -13.51 21.12
N GLN A 113 4.33 -13.05 20.09
CA GLN A 113 5.80 -13.14 20.03
C GLN A 113 6.49 -11.80 20.28
N LYS A 114 5.72 -10.71 20.36
CA LYS A 114 6.23 -9.34 20.51
C LYS A 114 7.17 -8.93 19.37
N LEU A 115 6.85 -9.35 18.15
CA LEU A 115 7.65 -9.09 16.95
C LEU A 115 6.78 -8.48 15.85
N TRP A 116 7.40 -7.64 15.04
CA TRP A 116 6.86 -7.19 13.77
C TRP A 116 7.17 -8.23 12.68
N TYR A 117 6.19 -8.48 11.83
CA TYR A 117 6.26 -9.34 10.65
C TYR A 117 5.92 -8.51 9.41
#